data_AF-A0A6G8ICA8-F1
#
_entry.id   AF-A0A6G8ICA8-F1
#
_cell.length_a   1.000
_cell.length_b   1.000
_cell.length_c   1.000
_cell.angle_alpha   90.00
_cell.angle_beta   90.00
_cell.angle_gamma   90.00
#
_symmetry.space_group_name_H-M   'P 1'
#
loop_
_entity.id
_entity.type
_entity.pdbx_description
1 polymer ?
#
loop_
_entity_poly.entity_id
_entity_poly.type
_entity_poly.pdbx_seq_one_letter_code
_entity_poly.pdbx_strand_id
1 'polypeptide(L)'
;MVWHNTGVRAVLGVVLLALCVGVSAQDDKRSQREREALRRAQQQAQRATQELGALQQQLAAAEAARARLDGAAQAAQQQARSEAARGQRLARDLAAAREERDALARDKAALEAQLAQAQARASRLDKELAAATERGRALDGRQATLSQELAACTRRSQGLYTTGRALIEDCRQYHADKPALSLEAFTGLRRVGLENTLQTYRDQLDEHKPVALPAQP
;
A
#
# COMPACT_ATOMS: atom_id res chain seq x y z
N MET A 1 113.58 -22.37 -40.45
CA MET A 1 115.01 -22.05 -40.26
C MET A 1 115.20 -21.61 -38.82
N VAL A 2 115.76 -22.48 -37.96
CA VAL A 2 117.18 -22.48 -37.51
C VAL A 2 117.42 -21.34 -36.49
N TRP A 3 117.34 -21.62 -35.17
CA TRP A 3 118.46 -21.92 -34.24
C TRP A 3 119.39 -20.70 -34.00
N HIS A 4 119.38 -20.10 -32.79
CA HIS A 4 120.30 -20.35 -31.66
C HIS A 4 121.79 -20.03 -31.94
N ASN A 5 122.34 -19.04 -31.22
CA ASN A 5 123.62 -19.10 -30.49
C ASN A 5 123.91 -17.74 -29.83
N THR A 6 123.82 -17.56 -28.50
CA THR A 6 124.72 -18.01 -27.41
C THR A 6 126.08 -17.33 -27.38
N GLY A 7 126.39 -16.76 -26.21
CA GLY A 7 127.69 -16.22 -25.81
C GLY A 7 127.53 -15.24 -24.64
N VAL A 8 126.76 -15.52 -23.59
CA VAL A 8 127.09 -16.42 -22.48
C VAL A 8 128.38 -16.01 -21.76
N ARG A 9 128.16 -15.48 -20.54
CA ARG A 9 128.95 -15.76 -19.34
C ARG A 9 130.42 -15.34 -19.37
N ALA A 10 130.68 -14.08 -19.03
CA ALA A 10 132.02 -13.71 -18.58
C ALA A 10 132.13 -12.55 -17.59
N VAL A 11 131.05 -11.97 -17.05
CA VAL A 11 131.19 -11.04 -15.90
C VAL A 11 130.05 -11.19 -14.89
N LEU A 12 129.75 -12.44 -14.58
CA LEU A 12 129.19 -12.85 -13.29
C LEU A 12 130.43 -13.19 -12.45
N GLY A 13 131.08 -12.18 -11.88
CA GLY A 13 132.43 -12.35 -11.29
C GLY A 13 133.00 -11.18 -10.48
N VAL A 14 132.21 -10.15 -10.18
CA VAL A 14 132.48 -9.15 -9.12
C VAL A 14 131.10 -8.87 -8.50
N VAL A 15 130.47 -9.78 -7.77
CA VAL A 15 130.95 -10.39 -6.51
C VAL A 15 131.46 -9.28 -5.60
N LEU A 16 130.51 -8.73 -4.85
CA LEU A 16 130.44 -8.98 -3.40
C LEU A 16 131.69 -8.47 -2.69
N LEU A 17 131.76 -7.15 -2.40
CA LEU A 17 132.57 -6.61 -1.28
C LEU A 17 132.36 -5.09 -1.08
N ALA A 18 131.10 -4.63 -1.08
CA ALA A 18 130.77 -3.31 -0.54
C ALA A 18 129.39 -3.32 0.13
N LEU A 19 129.17 -4.37 0.93
CA LEU A 19 128.19 -4.37 2.01
C LEU A 19 128.94 -4.04 3.29
N CYS A 20 128.24 -3.36 4.20
CA CYS A 20 128.57 -3.08 5.59
C CYS A 20 129.42 -1.82 5.80
N VAL A 21 128.76 -0.69 6.01
CA VAL A 21 128.51 -0.14 7.36
C VAL A 21 127.63 1.10 7.16
N GLY A 22 126.38 1.05 7.60
CA GLY A 22 125.55 2.24 7.58
C GLY A 22 124.05 1.97 7.64
N VAL A 23 123.54 1.87 8.87
CA VAL A 23 122.19 2.31 9.26
C VAL A 23 121.06 1.31 8.99
N SER A 24 121.11 0.20 9.71
CA SER A 24 119.97 -0.67 10.03
C SER A 24 118.95 0.00 10.98
N ALA A 25 118.64 1.30 10.78
CA ALA A 25 117.72 2.07 11.63
C ALA A 25 116.67 2.89 10.84
N GLN A 26 116.71 2.86 9.50
CA GLN A 26 115.75 3.55 8.63
C GLN A 26 114.62 2.64 8.11
N ASP A 27 114.86 1.33 8.04
CA ASP A 27 113.87 0.33 7.62
C ASP A 27 112.78 0.11 8.69
N ASP A 28 113.12 0.22 9.97
CA ASP A 28 112.15 0.14 11.08
C ASP A 28 111.14 1.31 11.09
N LYS A 29 111.55 2.50 10.64
CA LYS A 29 110.65 3.68 10.56
C LYS A 29 109.72 3.63 9.34
N ARG A 30 110.15 3.03 8.23
CA ARG A 30 109.29 2.79 7.05
C ARG A 30 108.30 1.67 7.33
N SER A 31 108.76 0.55 7.89
CA SER A 31 107.89 -0.56 8.26
C SER A 31 106.86 -0.19 9.35
N GLN A 32 107.21 0.69 10.30
CA GLN A 32 106.25 1.26 11.25
C GLN A 32 105.18 2.14 10.59
N ARG A 33 105.56 3.02 9.65
CA ARG A 33 104.60 3.87 8.91
C ARG A 33 103.65 3.05 8.05
N GLU A 34 104.15 2.00 7.41
CA GLU A 34 103.32 1.07 6.63
C GLU A 34 102.36 0.28 7.51
N ARG A 35 102.79 -0.19 8.69
CA ARG A 35 101.91 -0.85 9.67
C ARG A 35 100.84 0.09 10.22
N GLU A 36 101.17 1.35 10.49
CA GLU A 36 100.19 2.35 10.90
C GLU A 36 99.21 2.69 9.76
N ALA A 37 99.69 2.81 8.53
CA ALA A 37 98.84 3.02 7.35
C ALA A 37 97.88 1.83 7.13
N LEU A 38 98.37 0.60 7.27
CA LEU A 38 97.56 -0.63 7.20
C LEU A 38 96.52 -0.69 8.32
N ARG A 39 96.84 -0.28 9.55
CA ARG A 39 95.86 -0.23 10.65
C ARG A 39 94.76 0.80 10.39
N ARG A 40 95.11 1.98 9.86
CA ARG A 40 94.12 3.01 9.47
C ARG A 40 93.24 2.52 8.31
N ALA A 41 93.84 1.87 7.31
CA ALA A 41 93.11 1.26 6.20
C ALA A 41 92.18 0.14 6.68
N GLN A 42 92.63 -0.73 7.60
CA GLN A 42 91.78 -1.76 8.23
C GLN A 42 90.64 -1.15 9.04
N GLN A 43 90.88 -0.10 9.81
CA GLN A 43 89.82 0.61 10.54
C GLN A 43 88.81 1.29 9.61
N GLN A 44 89.27 1.88 8.51
CA GLN A 44 88.38 2.46 7.49
C GLN A 44 87.55 1.38 6.79
N ALA A 45 88.16 0.25 6.44
CA ALA A 45 87.46 -0.89 5.88
C ALA A 45 86.38 -1.38 6.85
N GLN A 46 86.69 -1.58 8.14
CA GLN A 46 85.73 -2.00 9.15
C GLN A 46 84.55 -1.03 9.30
N ARG A 47 84.80 0.29 9.28
CA ARG A 47 83.73 1.31 9.32
C ARG A 47 82.85 1.25 8.08
N ALA A 48 83.44 1.14 6.89
CA ALA A 48 82.69 0.98 5.65
C ALA A 48 81.84 -0.30 5.66
N THR A 49 82.35 -1.42 6.19
CA THR A 49 81.56 -2.66 6.33
C THR A 49 80.37 -2.48 7.28
N GLN A 50 80.55 -1.74 8.38
CA GLN A 50 79.47 -1.42 9.31
C GLN A 50 78.41 -0.51 8.69
N GLU A 51 78.84 0.52 7.95
CA GLU A 51 77.95 1.44 7.24
C GLU A 51 77.16 0.73 6.13
N LEU A 52 77.80 -0.14 5.35
CA LEU A 52 77.11 -0.97 4.36
C LEU A 52 76.07 -1.89 5.00
N GLY A 53 76.42 -2.51 6.15
CA GLY A 53 75.46 -3.32 6.91
C GLY A 53 74.26 -2.51 7.40
N ALA A 54 74.49 -1.30 7.91
CA ALA A 54 73.42 -0.40 8.37
C ALA A 54 72.53 0.07 7.21
N LEU A 55 73.12 0.46 6.07
CA LEU A 55 72.38 0.86 4.88
C LEU A 55 71.56 -0.30 4.31
N GLN A 56 72.11 -1.51 4.28
CA GLN A 56 71.40 -2.69 3.80
C GLN A 56 70.21 -3.04 4.70
N GLN A 57 70.35 -2.87 6.02
CA GLN A 57 69.23 -3.02 6.96
C GLN A 57 68.16 -1.94 6.77
N GLN A 58 68.55 -0.67 6.56
CA GLN A 58 67.61 0.42 6.29
C GLN A 58 66.83 0.20 4.99
N LEU A 59 67.50 -0.28 3.93
CA LEU A 59 66.87 -0.56 2.65
C LEU A 59 65.87 -1.71 2.79
N ALA A 60 66.25 -2.80 3.47
CA ALA A 60 65.32 -3.90 3.76
C ALA A 60 64.11 -3.45 4.61
N ALA A 61 64.33 -2.57 5.60
CA ALA A 61 63.24 -2.00 6.40
C ALA A 61 62.31 -1.09 5.58
N ALA A 62 62.87 -0.28 4.69
CA ALA A 62 62.10 0.60 3.81
C ALA A 62 61.29 -0.19 2.78
N GLU A 63 61.85 -1.25 2.20
CA GLU A 63 61.14 -2.17 1.29
C GLU A 63 60.00 -2.89 2.01
N ALA A 64 60.23 -3.38 3.24
CA ALA A 64 59.19 -3.99 4.05
C ALA A 64 58.07 -2.99 4.40
N ALA A 65 58.42 -1.74 4.73
CA ALA A 65 57.45 -0.69 5.00
C ALA A 65 56.64 -0.34 3.73
N ARG A 66 57.30 -0.23 2.58
CA ARG A 66 56.64 0.01 1.29
C ARG A 66 55.67 -1.10 0.93
N ALA A 67 56.09 -2.36 1.04
CA ALA A 67 55.21 -3.52 0.77
C ALA A 67 53.97 -3.53 1.70
N ARG A 68 54.13 -3.15 2.97
CA ARG A 68 53.01 -3.02 3.91
C ARG A 68 52.06 -1.88 3.52
N LEU A 69 52.59 -0.72 3.14
CA LEU A 69 51.79 0.42 2.71
C LEU A 69 51.04 0.13 1.40
N ASP A 70 51.69 -0.52 0.44
CA ASP A 70 51.07 -0.93 -0.82
C ASP A 70 49.92 -1.92 -0.56
N GLY A 71 50.14 -2.90 0.32
CA GLY A 71 49.08 -3.84 0.74
C GLY A 71 47.91 -3.13 1.44
N ALA A 72 48.19 -2.19 2.35
CA ALA A 72 47.16 -1.41 3.04
C ALA A 72 46.38 -0.51 2.07
N ALA A 73 47.05 0.12 1.10
CA ALA A 73 46.43 0.95 0.08
C ALA A 73 45.50 0.13 -0.82
N GLN A 74 45.91 -1.07 -1.23
CA GLN A 74 45.08 -1.98 -2.01
C GLN A 74 43.84 -2.44 -1.24
N ALA A 75 44.00 -2.80 0.04
CA ALA A 75 42.89 -3.18 0.91
C ALA A 75 41.89 -2.03 1.10
N ALA A 76 42.39 -0.82 1.38
CA ALA A 76 41.55 0.38 1.51
C ALA A 76 40.81 0.69 0.21
N GLN A 77 41.47 0.55 -0.95
CA GLN A 77 40.83 0.78 -2.25
C GLN A 77 39.74 -0.26 -2.55
N GLN A 78 39.96 -1.53 -2.22
CA GLN A 78 38.93 -2.57 -2.34
C GLN A 78 37.74 -2.29 -1.43
N GLN A 79 38.00 -1.88 -0.19
CA GLN A 79 36.95 -1.55 0.76
C GLN A 79 36.12 -0.36 0.30
N ALA A 80 36.76 0.73 -0.15
CA ALA A 80 36.07 1.90 -0.71
C ALA A 80 35.19 1.54 -1.92
N ARG A 81 35.67 0.67 -2.82
CA ARG A 81 34.85 0.18 -3.95
C ARG A 81 33.65 -0.63 -3.47
N SER A 82 33.83 -1.48 -2.46
CA SER A 82 32.74 -2.29 -1.90
C SER A 82 31.68 -1.43 -1.23
N GLU A 83 32.10 -0.41 -0.48
CA GLU A 83 31.20 0.53 0.20
C GLU A 83 30.47 1.42 -0.81
N ALA A 84 31.16 1.90 -1.84
CA ALA A 84 30.53 2.65 -2.93
C ALA A 84 29.45 1.80 -3.64
N ALA A 85 29.73 0.53 -3.93
CA ALA A 85 28.76 -0.38 -4.53
C ALA A 85 27.56 -0.64 -3.59
N ARG A 86 27.79 -0.79 -2.28
CA ARG A 86 26.71 -0.90 -1.28
C ARG A 86 25.87 0.37 -1.21
N GLY A 87 26.51 1.54 -1.18
CA GLY A 87 25.82 2.83 -1.19
C GLY A 87 24.94 3.02 -2.42
N GLN A 88 25.43 2.64 -3.59
CA GLN A 88 24.63 2.68 -4.83
C GLN A 88 23.41 1.73 -4.79
N ARG A 89 23.57 0.53 -4.21
CA ARG A 89 22.44 -0.39 -4.03
C ARG A 89 21.40 0.19 -3.08
N LEU A 90 21.82 0.64 -1.90
CA LEU A 90 20.93 1.26 -0.92
C LEU A 90 20.21 2.50 -1.46
N ALA A 91 20.89 3.31 -2.28
CA ALA A 91 20.27 4.46 -2.93
C ALA A 91 19.15 4.05 -3.92
N ARG A 92 19.35 2.96 -4.67
CA ARG A 92 18.33 2.39 -5.55
C ARG A 92 17.16 1.81 -4.76
N ASP A 93 17.46 1.07 -3.70
CA ASP A 93 16.44 0.46 -2.84
C ASP A 93 15.59 1.55 -2.16
N LEU A 94 16.21 2.64 -1.70
CA LEU A 94 15.50 3.80 -1.16
C LEU A 94 14.64 4.52 -2.20
N ALA A 95 15.11 4.64 -3.44
CA ALA A 95 14.31 5.21 -4.51
C ALA A 95 13.09 4.34 -4.82
N ALA A 96 13.27 3.03 -4.97
CA ALA A 96 12.18 2.07 -5.19
C ALA A 96 11.16 2.10 -4.03
N ALA A 97 11.63 2.04 -2.78
CA ALA A 97 10.74 2.11 -1.62
C ALA A 97 9.95 3.43 -1.54
N ARG A 98 10.53 4.55 -1.97
CA ARG A 98 9.83 5.84 -2.03
C ARG A 98 8.73 5.84 -3.09
N GLU A 99 9.01 5.28 -4.27
CA GLU A 99 8.04 5.13 -5.35
C GLU A 99 6.88 4.22 -4.95
N GLU A 100 7.17 3.06 -4.33
CA GLU A 100 6.16 2.15 -3.80
C GLU A 100 5.28 2.84 -2.75
N ARG A 101 5.89 3.56 -1.81
CA ARG A 101 5.16 4.31 -0.78
C ARG A 101 4.29 5.42 -1.39
N ASP A 102 4.74 6.10 -2.46
CA ASP A 102 3.92 7.09 -3.17
C ASP A 102 2.79 6.46 -3.99
N ALA A 103 3.00 5.26 -4.55
CA ALA A 103 1.94 4.49 -5.20
C ALA A 103 0.87 4.08 -4.18
N LEU A 104 1.29 3.48 -3.06
CA LEU A 104 0.38 3.08 -1.98
C LEU A 104 -0.39 4.27 -1.39
N ALA A 105 0.24 5.44 -1.26
CA ALA A 105 -0.45 6.64 -0.79
C ALA A 105 -1.56 7.10 -1.76
N ARG A 106 -1.31 7.01 -3.08
CA ARG A 106 -2.30 7.32 -4.11
C ARG A 106 -3.44 6.32 -4.11
N ASP A 107 -3.13 5.03 -4.02
CA ASP A 107 -4.14 3.96 -3.97
C ASP A 107 -5.02 4.08 -2.73
N LYS A 108 -4.41 4.38 -1.57
CA LYS A 108 -5.14 4.64 -0.33
C LYS A 108 -6.11 5.81 -0.49
N ALA A 109 -5.66 6.94 -1.04
CA ALA A 109 -6.52 8.10 -1.26
C ALA A 109 -7.68 7.79 -2.23
N ALA A 110 -7.42 6.99 -3.28
CA ALA A 110 -8.44 6.56 -4.21
C ALA A 110 -9.49 5.65 -3.54
N LEU A 111 -9.05 4.69 -2.72
CA LEU A 111 -9.93 3.79 -1.97
C LEU A 111 -10.76 4.56 -0.93
N GLU A 112 -10.16 5.52 -0.22
CA GLU A 112 -10.88 6.39 0.73
C GLU A 112 -11.97 7.21 0.01
N ALA A 113 -11.69 7.75 -1.17
CA ALA A 113 -12.68 8.46 -1.98
C ALA A 113 -13.82 7.54 -2.45
N GLN A 114 -13.51 6.32 -2.88
CA GLN A 114 -14.51 5.32 -3.26
C GLN A 114 -15.39 4.91 -2.07
N LEU A 115 -14.79 4.72 -0.89
CA LEU A 115 -15.51 4.40 0.33
C LEU A 115 -16.48 5.53 0.73
N ALA A 116 -16.01 6.77 0.72
CA ALA A 116 -16.86 7.93 0.99
C ALA A 116 -18.03 8.03 0.01
N GLN A 117 -17.78 7.78 -1.28
CA GLN A 117 -18.83 7.77 -2.30
C GLN A 117 -19.84 6.62 -2.06
N ALA A 118 -19.36 5.42 -1.71
CA ALA A 118 -20.22 4.28 -1.40
C ALA A 118 -21.10 4.55 -0.17
N GLN A 119 -20.55 5.14 0.88
CA GLN A 119 -21.29 5.54 2.08
C GLN A 119 -22.36 6.59 1.77
N ALA A 120 -22.04 7.60 0.96
CA ALA A 120 -23.00 8.60 0.53
C ALA A 120 -24.15 7.98 -0.30
N ARG A 121 -23.84 7.03 -1.19
CA ARG A 121 -24.85 6.28 -1.96
C ARG A 121 -25.73 5.43 -1.05
N ALA A 122 -25.14 4.70 -0.10
CA ALA A 122 -25.89 3.90 0.86
C ALA A 122 -26.86 4.76 1.68
N SER A 123 -26.39 5.87 2.25
CA SER A 123 -27.25 6.79 3.01
C SER A 123 -28.40 7.37 2.17
N ARG A 124 -28.14 7.64 0.88
CA ARG A 124 -29.20 8.08 -0.03
C ARG A 124 -30.22 6.98 -0.29
N LEU A 125 -29.77 5.76 -0.57
CA LEU A 125 -30.66 4.61 -0.79
C LEU A 125 -31.51 4.29 0.44
N ASP A 126 -30.95 4.40 1.65
CA ASP A 126 -31.70 4.19 2.89
C ASP A 126 -32.85 5.19 3.04
N LYS A 127 -32.61 6.47 2.70
CA LYS A 127 -33.65 7.51 2.70
C LYS A 127 -34.70 7.26 1.63
N GLU A 128 -34.30 6.86 0.43
CA GLU A 128 -35.20 6.53 -0.67
C GLU A 128 -36.07 5.31 -0.32
N LEU A 129 -35.48 4.29 0.32
CA LEU A 129 -36.19 3.10 0.80
C LEU A 129 -37.21 3.47 1.88
N ALA A 130 -36.81 4.24 2.89
CA ALA A 130 -37.73 4.70 3.93
C ALA A 130 -38.92 5.49 3.35
N ALA A 131 -38.65 6.41 2.41
CA ALA A 131 -39.70 7.15 1.72
C ALA A 131 -40.61 6.24 0.88
N ALA A 132 -40.06 5.23 0.21
CA ALA A 132 -40.85 4.25 -0.54
C ALA A 132 -41.74 3.39 0.39
N THR A 133 -41.22 2.98 1.54
CA THR A 133 -41.98 2.22 2.55
C THR A 133 -43.16 3.05 3.09
N GLU A 134 -42.94 4.32 3.42
CA GLU A 134 -44.02 5.20 3.90
C GLU A 134 -45.09 5.45 2.82
N ARG A 135 -44.68 5.63 1.55
CA ARG A 135 -45.63 5.71 0.44
C ARG A 135 -46.43 4.42 0.27
N GLY A 136 -45.79 3.26 0.41
CA GLY A 136 -46.45 1.96 0.38
C GLY A 136 -47.55 1.85 1.45
N ARG A 137 -47.21 2.16 2.71
CA ARG A 137 -48.16 2.18 3.83
C ARG A 137 -49.34 3.13 3.59
N ALA A 138 -49.08 4.31 3.03
CA ALA A 138 -50.13 5.27 2.71
C ALA A 138 -51.07 4.77 1.61
N LEU A 139 -50.53 4.09 0.58
CA LEU A 139 -51.32 3.47 -0.47
C LEU A 139 -52.16 2.31 0.06
N ASP A 140 -51.59 1.45 0.90
CA ASP A 140 -52.30 0.34 1.54
C ASP A 140 -53.49 0.84 2.38
N GLY A 141 -53.29 1.92 3.15
CA GLY A 141 -54.36 2.55 3.93
C GLY A 141 -55.48 3.14 3.04
N ARG A 142 -55.11 3.77 1.92
CA ARG A 142 -56.09 4.27 0.94
C ARG A 142 -56.86 3.12 0.28
N GLN A 143 -56.18 2.05 -0.10
CA GLN A 143 -56.81 0.87 -0.69
C GLN A 143 -57.80 0.23 0.29
N ALA A 144 -57.44 0.11 1.58
CA ALA A 144 -58.33 -0.40 2.60
C ALA A 144 -59.60 0.46 2.74
N THR A 145 -59.43 1.79 2.76
CA THR A 145 -60.55 2.75 2.84
C THR A 145 -61.48 2.62 1.63
N LEU A 146 -60.94 2.67 0.41
CA LEU A 146 -61.72 2.52 -0.81
C LEU A 146 -62.44 1.17 -0.88
N SER A 147 -61.79 0.10 -0.40
CA SER A 147 -62.40 -1.23 -0.36
C SER A 147 -63.60 -1.28 0.60
N GLN A 148 -63.50 -0.61 1.76
CA GLN A 148 -64.62 -0.49 2.70
C GLN A 148 -65.76 0.36 2.13
N GLU A 149 -65.44 1.48 1.47
CA GLU A 149 -66.43 2.35 0.82
C GLU A 149 -67.18 1.61 -0.30
N LEU A 150 -66.48 0.84 -1.13
CA LEU A 150 -67.08 0.01 -2.17
C LEU A 150 -67.96 -1.10 -1.58
N ALA A 151 -67.52 -1.77 -0.51
CA ALA A 151 -68.32 -2.77 0.18
C ALA A 151 -69.60 -2.16 0.78
N ALA A 152 -69.50 -0.98 1.40
CA ALA A 152 -70.66 -0.25 1.94
C ALA A 152 -71.62 0.20 0.82
N CYS A 153 -71.08 0.71 -0.29
CA CYS A 153 -71.88 1.06 -1.47
C CYS A 153 -72.63 -0.15 -2.04
N THR A 154 -71.94 -1.29 -2.17
CA THR A 154 -72.50 -2.54 -2.67
C THR A 154 -73.59 -3.07 -1.74
N ARG A 155 -73.38 -3.02 -0.43
CA ARG A 155 -74.41 -3.43 0.55
C ARG A 155 -75.66 -2.55 0.47
N ARG A 156 -75.47 -1.23 0.37
CA ARG A 156 -76.59 -0.29 0.23
C ARG A 156 -77.36 -0.51 -1.07
N SER A 157 -76.67 -0.67 -2.19
CA SER A 157 -77.34 -0.91 -3.47
C SER A 157 -78.13 -2.22 -3.43
N GLN A 158 -77.56 -3.30 -2.89
CA GLN A 158 -78.27 -4.57 -2.67
C GLN A 158 -79.50 -4.43 -1.77
N GLY A 159 -79.41 -3.63 -0.70
CA GLY A 159 -80.53 -3.30 0.17
C GLY A 159 -81.66 -2.62 -0.60
N LEU A 160 -81.36 -1.52 -1.31
CA LEU A 160 -82.33 -0.79 -2.13
C LEU A 160 -82.97 -1.67 -3.21
N TYR A 161 -82.19 -2.51 -3.88
CA TYR A 161 -82.74 -3.46 -4.87
C TYR A 161 -83.70 -4.47 -4.22
N THR A 162 -83.35 -5.00 -3.05
CA THR A 162 -84.20 -5.95 -2.32
C THR A 162 -85.51 -5.29 -1.87
N THR A 163 -85.44 -4.12 -1.23
CA THR A 163 -86.60 -3.33 -0.81
C THR A 163 -87.48 -2.95 -2.00
N GLY A 164 -86.88 -2.50 -3.11
CA GLY A 164 -87.61 -2.16 -4.33
C GLY A 164 -88.34 -3.35 -4.94
N ARG A 165 -87.73 -4.55 -4.95
CA ARG A 165 -88.41 -5.77 -5.39
C ARG A 165 -89.57 -6.17 -4.48
N ALA A 166 -89.39 -6.08 -3.17
CA ALA A 166 -90.44 -6.38 -2.20
C ALA A 166 -91.63 -5.43 -2.38
N LEU A 167 -91.37 -4.12 -2.52
CA LEU A 167 -92.41 -3.11 -2.78
C LEU A 167 -93.20 -3.39 -4.08
N ILE A 168 -92.51 -3.75 -5.17
CA ILE A 168 -93.18 -4.11 -6.44
C ILE A 168 -94.07 -5.33 -6.25
N GLU A 169 -93.62 -6.33 -5.50
CA GLU A 169 -94.38 -7.56 -5.27
C GLU A 169 -95.62 -7.30 -4.40
N ASP A 170 -95.49 -6.52 -3.32
CA ASP A 170 -96.63 -6.13 -2.48
C ASP A 170 -97.64 -5.29 -3.27
N CYS A 171 -97.19 -4.39 -4.14
CA CYS A 171 -98.07 -3.65 -5.04
C CYS A 171 -98.87 -4.60 -5.96
N ARG A 172 -98.23 -5.63 -6.52
CA ARG A 172 -98.91 -6.63 -7.35
C ARG A 172 -99.96 -7.41 -6.55
N GLN A 173 -99.63 -7.85 -5.34
CA GLN A 173 -100.55 -8.55 -4.45
C GLN A 173 -101.74 -7.67 -4.07
N TYR A 174 -101.50 -6.41 -3.69
CA TYR A 174 -102.56 -5.44 -3.41
C TYR A 174 -103.50 -5.23 -4.61
N HIS A 175 -102.96 -5.15 -5.82
CA HIS A 175 -103.76 -5.05 -7.04
C HIS A 175 -104.59 -6.32 -7.30
N ALA A 176 -104.07 -7.50 -7.02
CA ALA A 176 -104.80 -8.77 -7.12
C ALA A 176 -105.92 -8.88 -6.08
N ASP A 177 -105.69 -8.36 -4.87
CA ASP A 177 -106.64 -8.41 -3.75
C ASP A 177 -107.67 -7.26 -3.76
N LYS A 178 -107.52 -6.28 -4.67
CA LYS A 178 -108.40 -5.10 -4.81
C LYS A 178 -109.91 -5.42 -4.88
N PRO A 179 -110.39 -6.51 -5.53
CA PRO A 179 -111.80 -6.86 -5.54
C PRO A 179 -112.31 -7.29 -4.15
N ALA A 180 -111.47 -8.00 -3.38
CA ALA A 180 -111.79 -8.38 -2.00
C ALA A 180 -111.78 -7.16 -1.07
N LEU A 181 -110.89 -6.19 -1.33
CA LEU A 181 -110.76 -4.95 -0.57
C LEU A 181 -111.96 -3.99 -0.71
N SER A 182 -112.69 -4.02 -1.84
CA SER A 182 -113.88 -3.17 -2.02
C SER A 182 -115.08 -3.55 -1.14
N LEU A 183 -115.04 -4.72 -0.49
CA LEU A 183 -116.11 -5.22 0.38
C LEU A 183 -115.96 -4.74 1.84
N GLU A 184 -114.82 -4.18 2.24
CA GLU A 184 -114.51 -3.77 3.63
C GLU A 184 -114.70 -2.26 3.91
N ALA A 185 -115.56 -1.57 3.15
CA ALA A 185 -115.67 -0.09 3.15
C ALA A 185 -116.03 0.57 4.50
N PHE A 186 -116.41 -0.20 5.54
CA PHE A 186 -116.93 0.34 6.81
C PHE A 186 -115.95 0.35 7.99
N THR A 187 -114.88 -0.46 8.01
CA THR A 187 -114.01 -0.60 9.20
C THR A 187 -112.65 0.09 9.06
N GLY A 188 -112.21 0.42 7.84
CA GLY A 188 -110.95 1.14 7.59
C GLY A 188 -109.65 0.40 7.97
N LEU A 189 -109.74 -0.81 8.52
CA LEU A 189 -108.60 -1.57 9.04
C LEU A 189 -107.54 -1.84 7.97
N ARG A 190 -107.95 -2.11 6.72
CA ARG A 190 -107.04 -2.36 5.59
C ARG A 190 -106.28 -1.11 5.14
N ARG A 191 -106.90 0.07 5.27
CA ARG A 191 -106.24 1.33 4.97
C ARG A 191 -105.08 1.58 5.94
N VAL A 192 -105.32 1.37 7.23
CA VAL A 192 -104.28 1.46 8.26
C VAL A 192 -103.18 0.42 8.01
N GLY A 193 -103.55 -0.80 7.59
CA GLY A 193 -102.58 -1.82 7.16
C GLY A 193 -101.70 -1.36 6.00
N LEU A 194 -102.27 -0.77 4.95
CA LEU A 194 -101.53 -0.22 3.81
C LEU A 194 -100.61 0.94 4.25
N GLU A 195 -101.11 1.85 5.08
CA GLU A 195 -100.34 2.96 5.63
C GLU A 195 -99.14 2.45 6.45
N ASN A 196 -99.32 1.40 7.25
CA ASN A 196 -98.23 0.73 8.00
C ASN A 196 -97.21 0.06 7.08
N THR A 197 -97.64 -0.61 6.01
CA THR A 197 -96.73 -1.22 5.03
C THR A 197 -95.95 -0.15 4.27
N LEU A 198 -96.59 0.94 3.85
CA LEU A 198 -95.92 2.07 3.20
C LEU A 198 -94.92 2.75 4.13
N GLN A 199 -95.26 2.92 5.41
CA GLN A 199 -94.34 3.46 6.41
C GLN A 199 -93.14 2.53 6.59
N THR A 200 -93.35 1.21 6.66
CA THR A 200 -92.26 0.22 6.75
C THR A 200 -91.29 0.32 5.57
N TYR A 201 -91.80 0.42 4.34
CA TYR A 201 -90.96 0.59 3.16
C TYR A 201 -90.24 1.94 3.13
N ARG A 202 -90.91 2.99 3.60
CA ARG A 202 -90.31 4.32 3.73
C ARG A 202 -89.12 4.28 4.70
N ASP A 203 -89.30 3.65 5.85
CA ASP A 203 -88.24 3.50 6.86
C ASP A 203 -87.06 2.68 6.31
N GLN A 204 -87.31 1.59 5.57
CA GLN A 204 -86.26 0.80 4.90
C GLN A 204 -85.52 1.56 3.79
N LEU A 205 -86.23 2.37 3.01
CA LEU A 205 -85.61 3.22 1.98
C LEU A 205 -84.78 4.35 2.61
N ASP A 206 -85.26 4.93 3.71
CA ASP A 206 -84.55 5.96 4.47
C ASP A 206 -83.31 5.38 5.17
N GLU A 207 -83.34 4.13 5.63
CA GLU A 207 -82.17 3.41 6.18
C GLU A 207 -81.02 3.27 5.16
N HIS A 208 -81.35 3.12 3.87
CA HIS A 208 -80.38 2.96 2.81
C HIS A 208 -80.03 4.26 2.07
N LYS A 209 -80.69 5.37 2.43
CA LYS A 209 -80.47 6.68 1.83
C LYS A 209 -79.03 7.16 2.10
N PRO A 210 -78.30 7.63 1.08
CA PRO A 210 -76.97 8.18 1.32
C PRO A 210 -77.09 9.46 2.15
N VAL A 211 -76.33 9.53 3.25
CA VAL A 211 -76.07 10.79 3.94
C VAL A 211 -75.30 11.68 2.97
N ALA A 212 -75.79 12.89 2.72
CA ALA A 212 -75.11 13.86 1.88
C ALA A 212 -73.71 14.13 2.46
N LEU A 213 -72.66 13.86 1.69
CA LEU A 213 -71.30 14.21 2.08
C LEU A 213 -71.21 15.73 2.23
N PRO A 214 -70.57 16.26 3.29
CA PRO A 214 -70.25 17.67 3.35
C PRO A 214 -69.41 18.02 2.12
N ALA A 215 -69.78 19.10 1.43
CA ALA A 215 -69.01 19.64 0.32
C ALA A 215 -67.57 19.91 0.82
N GLN A 216 -66.59 19.22 0.25
CA GLN A 216 -65.19 19.50 0.52
C GLN A 216 -64.85 20.89 -0.06
N PRO A 217 -64.11 21.74 0.66
CA PRO A 217 -63.66 23.05 0.18
C PRO A 217 -62.69 22.95 -0.99
#